data_AF-A0A1B0CCW1-F1
#
_entry.id   AF-A0A1B0CCW1-F1
#
_cell.length_a   1.000
_cell.length_b   1.000
_cell.length_c   1.000
_cell.angle_alpha   90.00
_cell.angle_beta   90.00
_cell.angle_gamma   90.00
#
_symmetry.space_group_name_H-M   'P 1'
#
loop_
_entity.id
_entity.type
_entity.pdbx_description
1 polymer ?
#
loop_
_entity_poly.entity_id
_entity_poly.type
_entity_poly.pdbx_seq_one_letter_code
_entity_poly.pdbx_strand_id
1 'polypeptide(L)'
;MDAPQPLFKGVSFEEDNEVANSCFRYISRMFSELEEFRAFELLRSGLDRSKYLLVKEAKIIAMTCTHAALKRKELVNMGFKYDNILMGEAAQILEIETLIPLLLQNPMDGFNRLKRWIMIGDHHQLPPVIKNMAFQKYSNMEQSLFTRLVRLGVPTVDLDGQGRARASICELYKWRYKQLGDLTHIHQWSEYRTANAGFAYDFQMINVDDFNGVGETEPNPFFYQNLAEAEYIVAVYMYMRLLGYPAEKISILTTYNGQKHLIRDVINTRCGENPLIGRPYKVTTVDKYQGQQNDYILVSLVRTKAVGHLRDVRRLVVAVSRARLGLYMFGRVSLFRNCLELQPAFKIMAEGGDEGLQNRNTLVKYNNPVLVVTHAEKRPATAGPLGSPTSAELSPRSKTSPGIIAPGVSESRKEAEEILNSVLPPKCWEEDGQMWMQTVSSTPATRQDVINLQEMLDTRLQQTQARETGICPVRRELYMQCFDELIRQATINCTERGLLLLRVRDEIAMSMEAYETLYCSSVAFGMRKALQAQEGKESLQSLVTVLQAEKKVLENTISDMKIRADQVERRNAELRASEEKKHAEEIAFLKKTSAQLK
;
A
#
# COMPACT_ATOMS: atom_id res chain seq x y z
N MET A 1 17.86 -33.34 48.69
CA MET A 1 16.57 -32.92 48.13
C MET A 1 16.57 -31.40 48.19
N ASP A 2 16.53 -30.75 47.03
CA ASP A 2 16.79 -29.30 46.92
C ASP A 2 15.49 -28.48 46.90
N ALA A 3 14.35 -29.13 47.10
CA ALA A 3 13.06 -28.46 47.22
C ALA A 3 12.98 -27.67 48.54
N PRO A 4 12.39 -26.46 48.53
CA PRO A 4 12.22 -25.65 49.73
C PRO A 4 11.44 -26.42 50.81
N GLN A 5 11.92 -26.36 52.05
CA GLN A 5 11.36 -27.09 53.20
C GLN A 5 10.65 -26.14 54.17
N PRO A 6 9.58 -26.59 54.87
CA PRO A 6 8.96 -27.92 54.74
C PRO A 6 8.09 -28.03 53.49
N LEU A 7 8.10 -29.20 52.85
CA LEU A 7 7.30 -29.45 51.64
C LEU A 7 5.79 -29.37 51.93
N PHE A 8 5.36 -29.94 53.06
CA PHE A 8 3.99 -29.91 53.54
C PHE A 8 3.85 -28.86 54.63
N LYS A 9 2.78 -28.06 54.58
CA LYS A 9 2.57 -26.95 55.51
C LYS A 9 1.78 -27.37 56.74
N GLY A 10 1.08 -28.51 56.69
CA GLY A 10 0.31 -29.04 57.82
C GLY A 10 -0.94 -28.20 58.16
N VAL A 11 -1.41 -27.36 57.23
CA VAL A 11 -2.54 -26.44 57.45
C VAL A 11 -3.87 -27.12 57.19
N SER A 12 -3.99 -27.89 56.10
CA SER A 12 -5.16 -28.70 55.76
C SER A 12 -4.76 -29.92 54.95
N PHE A 13 -5.58 -30.97 55.01
CA PHE A 13 -5.38 -32.17 54.20
C PHE A 13 -5.45 -31.85 52.70
N GLU A 14 -6.39 -31.01 52.28
CA GLU A 14 -6.60 -30.65 50.88
C GLU A 14 -5.37 -29.96 50.27
N GLU A 15 -4.77 -29.00 50.98
CA GLU A 15 -3.56 -28.32 50.50
C GLU A 15 -2.37 -29.28 50.43
N ASP A 16 -2.13 -30.07 51.47
CA ASP A 16 -1.00 -31.00 51.49
C ASP A 16 -1.18 -32.15 50.47
N ASN A 17 -2.42 -32.56 50.20
CA ASN A 17 -2.74 -33.53 49.14
C ASN A 17 -2.52 -32.94 47.73
N GLU A 18 -2.85 -31.66 47.48
CA GLU A 18 -2.52 -31.03 46.20
C GLU A 18 -1.01 -30.83 46.02
N VAL A 19 -0.28 -30.53 47.09
CA VAL A 19 1.19 -30.51 47.07
C VAL A 19 1.74 -31.89 46.72
N ALA A 20 1.24 -32.96 47.35
CA ALA A 20 1.64 -34.33 47.03
C ALA A 20 1.34 -34.70 45.56
N ASN A 21 0.14 -34.36 45.07
CA ASN A 21 -0.24 -34.55 43.67
C ASN A 21 0.68 -33.78 42.72
N SER A 22 1.06 -32.55 43.07
CA SER A 22 2.02 -31.75 42.30
C SER A 22 3.40 -32.41 42.24
N CYS A 23 3.90 -32.92 43.37
CA CYS A 23 5.16 -33.69 43.41
C CYS A 23 5.08 -34.95 42.54
N PHE A 24 3.96 -35.67 42.59
CA PHE A 24 3.75 -36.82 41.71
C PHE A 24 3.73 -36.42 40.24
N ARG A 25 2.97 -35.38 39.86
CA ARG A 25 2.94 -34.83 38.49
C ARG A 25 4.33 -34.43 38.01
N TYR A 26 5.15 -33.83 38.88
CA TYR A 26 6.54 -33.47 38.57
C TYR A 26 7.38 -34.70 38.23
N ILE A 27 7.34 -35.74 39.07
CA ILE A 27 8.07 -36.98 38.83
C ILE A 27 7.55 -37.69 37.58
N SER A 28 6.23 -37.82 37.42
CA SER A 28 5.62 -38.43 36.23
C SER A 28 6.00 -37.67 34.95
N ARG A 29 6.10 -36.34 35.01
CA ARG A 29 6.56 -35.53 33.89
C ARG A 29 8.01 -35.82 33.53
N MET A 30 8.90 -35.95 34.52
CA MET A 30 10.30 -36.33 34.25
C MET A 30 10.39 -37.67 33.50
N PHE A 31 9.62 -38.68 33.92
CA PHE A 31 9.60 -39.97 33.21
C PHE A 31 8.94 -39.89 31.83
N SER A 32 7.90 -39.06 31.67
CA SER A 32 7.28 -38.82 30.36
C SER A 32 8.27 -38.18 29.38
N GLU A 33 9.04 -37.17 29.83
CA GLU A 33 10.08 -36.52 29.03
C GLU A 33 11.21 -37.50 28.66
N LEU A 34 11.62 -38.38 29.59
CA LEU A 34 12.60 -39.43 29.29
C LEU A 34 12.09 -40.44 28.25
N GLU A 35 10.81 -40.82 28.30
CA GLU A 35 10.18 -41.70 27.31
C GLU A 35 10.16 -41.06 25.92
N GLU A 36 9.84 -39.75 25.83
CA GLU A 36 9.91 -38.96 24.59
C GLU A 36 11.36 -38.91 24.04
N PHE A 37 12.36 -38.81 24.93
CA PHE A 37 13.78 -38.74 24.53
C PHE A 37 14.40 -40.07 24.13
N ARG A 38 13.78 -41.20 24.47
CA ARG A 38 14.27 -42.54 24.11
C ARG A 38 14.54 -42.71 22.62
N ALA A 39 13.78 -42.03 21.77
CA ALA A 39 13.99 -42.06 20.33
C ALA A 39 15.37 -41.49 19.91
N PHE A 40 15.93 -40.53 20.65
CA PHE A 40 17.25 -39.95 20.34
C PHE A 40 18.41 -40.90 20.60
N GLU A 41 18.24 -41.86 21.51
CA GLU A 41 19.22 -42.94 21.75
C GLU A 41 19.23 -43.95 20.61
N LEU A 42 18.04 -44.25 20.06
CA LEU A 42 17.86 -45.20 18.96
C LEU A 42 18.32 -44.63 17.60
N LEU A 43 18.09 -43.34 17.38
CA LEU A 43 18.41 -42.67 16.12
C LEU A 43 19.84 -42.13 16.13
N ARG A 44 20.68 -42.64 15.21
CA ARG A 44 22.10 -42.29 15.14
C ARG A 44 22.40 -40.97 14.42
N SER A 45 21.67 -40.67 13.35
CA SER A 45 21.94 -39.48 12.53
C SER A 45 21.16 -38.27 13.04
N GLY A 46 21.76 -37.07 12.95
CA GLY A 46 21.07 -35.83 13.31
C GLY A 46 19.83 -35.55 12.44
N LEU A 47 19.83 -36.05 11.21
CA LEU A 47 18.71 -35.91 10.27
C LEU A 47 17.53 -36.81 10.67
N ASP A 48 17.76 -38.03 11.13
CA ASP A 48 16.66 -38.88 11.57
C ASP A 48 16.08 -38.39 12.90
N ARG A 49 16.93 -37.85 13.79
CA ARG A 49 16.49 -37.18 15.03
C ARG A 49 15.58 -35.99 14.73
N SER A 50 15.94 -35.14 13.76
CA SER A 50 15.09 -34.00 13.38
C SER A 50 13.79 -34.42 12.71
N LYS A 51 13.80 -35.51 11.93
CA LYS A 51 12.57 -36.10 11.36
C LYS A 51 11.63 -36.64 12.44
N TYR A 52 12.17 -37.33 13.44
CA TYR A 52 11.37 -37.80 14.57
C TYR A 52 10.71 -36.64 15.30
N LEU A 53 11.48 -35.59 15.59
CA LEU A 53 10.96 -34.36 16.18
C LEU A 53 9.81 -33.78 15.35
N LEU A 54 9.98 -33.66 14.04
CA LEU A 54 9.00 -33.06 13.15
C LEU A 54 7.70 -33.88 13.01
N VAL A 55 7.80 -35.21 12.97
CA VAL A 55 6.65 -36.09 12.68
C VAL A 55 5.90 -36.50 13.95
N LYS A 56 6.61 -36.62 15.08
CA LYS A 56 6.08 -37.27 16.29
C LYS A 56 6.03 -36.38 17.51
N GLU A 57 7.08 -35.61 17.77
CA GLU A 57 7.27 -34.91 19.04
C GLU A 57 6.73 -33.48 19.03
N ALA A 58 7.08 -32.71 18.00
CA ALA A 58 6.79 -31.29 17.91
C ALA A 58 5.28 -31.05 17.79
N LYS A 59 4.72 -30.36 18.80
CA LYS A 59 3.30 -29.94 18.81
C LYS A 59 3.06 -28.63 18.08
N ILE A 60 4.08 -27.77 17.98
CA ILE A 60 4.05 -26.50 17.26
C ILE A 60 5.23 -26.49 16.30
N ILE A 61 4.93 -26.34 15.01
CA ILE A 61 5.91 -26.34 13.93
C ILE A 61 5.71 -25.08 13.12
N ALA A 62 6.77 -24.26 13.05
CA ALA A 62 6.77 -23.02 12.30
C ALA A 62 7.66 -23.15 11.07
N MET A 63 7.18 -22.66 9.93
CA MET A 63 7.95 -22.57 8.69
C MET A 63 7.40 -21.42 7.83
N THR A 64 8.20 -20.89 6.92
CA THR A 64 7.72 -19.92 5.93
C THR A 64 6.93 -20.62 4.83
N CYS A 65 6.01 -19.92 4.18
CA CYS A 65 5.23 -20.47 3.05
C CYS A 65 6.13 -20.92 1.89
N THR A 66 7.23 -20.19 1.64
CA THR A 66 8.23 -20.57 0.64
C THR A 66 8.92 -21.89 1.03
N HIS A 67 9.24 -22.09 2.31
CA HIS A 67 9.83 -23.35 2.77
C HIS A 67 8.83 -24.50 2.68
N ALA A 68 7.57 -24.27 3.06
CA ALA A 68 6.48 -25.23 2.89
C ALA A 68 6.33 -25.66 1.42
N ALA A 69 6.41 -24.71 0.48
CA ALA A 69 6.37 -25.00 -0.95
C ALA A 69 7.53 -25.89 -1.41
N LEU A 70 8.76 -25.57 -1.01
CA LEU A 70 9.96 -26.34 -1.37
C LEU A 70 9.99 -27.74 -0.74
N LYS A 71 9.55 -27.87 0.51
CA LYS A 71 9.63 -29.12 1.28
C LYS A 71 8.37 -29.97 1.24
N ARG A 72 7.32 -29.53 0.54
CA ARG A 72 6.04 -30.25 0.45
C ARG A 72 6.23 -31.75 0.18
N LYS A 73 6.98 -32.11 -0.88
CA LYS A 73 7.18 -33.51 -1.27
C LYS A 73 7.86 -34.32 -0.17
N GLU A 74 8.85 -33.74 0.51
CA GLU A 74 9.57 -34.38 1.60
C GLU A 74 8.67 -34.58 2.82
N LEU A 75 7.93 -33.54 3.24
CA LEU A 75 6.99 -33.60 4.37
C LEU A 75 5.90 -34.66 4.15
N VAL A 76 5.32 -34.70 2.96
CA VAL A 76 4.31 -35.69 2.59
C VAL A 76 4.89 -37.11 2.62
N ASN A 77 6.08 -37.31 2.05
CA ASN A 77 6.74 -38.62 2.04
C ASN A 77 7.15 -39.10 3.44
N MET A 78 7.48 -38.17 4.34
CA MET A 78 7.77 -38.48 5.75
C MET A 78 6.51 -38.79 6.58
N GLY A 79 5.32 -38.65 6.00
CA GLY A 79 4.07 -38.87 6.72
C GLY A 79 3.77 -37.77 7.75
N PHE A 80 4.17 -36.52 7.45
CA PHE A 80 3.87 -35.36 8.28
C PHE A 80 2.35 -35.19 8.48
N LYS A 81 1.93 -34.83 9.70
CA LYS A 81 0.53 -34.70 10.10
C LYS A 81 0.31 -33.46 10.97
N TYR A 82 -0.81 -32.79 10.77
CA TYR A 82 -1.24 -31.66 11.59
C TYR A 82 -2.75 -31.49 11.53
N ASP A 83 -3.31 -30.94 12.61
CA ASP A 83 -4.74 -30.72 12.77
C ASP A 83 -5.14 -29.25 12.55
N ASN A 84 -4.24 -28.29 12.78
CA ASN A 84 -4.55 -26.87 12.72
C ASN A 84 -3.44 -26.10 11.99
N ILE A 85 -3.83 -25.08 11.22
CA ILE A 85 -2.90 -24.14 10.57
C ILE A 85 -3.17 -22.74 11.09
N LEU A 86 -2.10 -22.04 11.45
CA LEU A 86 -2.08 -20.61 11.72
C LEU A 86 -1.11 -19.94 10.74
N MET A 87 -1.60 -18.97 9.98
CA MET A 87 -0.81 -18.17 9.04
C MET A 87 -0.73 -16.74 9.55
N GLY A 88 0.50 -16.24 9.74
CA GLY A 88 0.78 -14.82 9.96
C GLY A 88 1.04 -14.11 8.63
N GLU A 89 0.86 -12.78 8.61
CA GLU A 89 1.06 -11.93 7.43
C GLU A 89 0.28 -12.42 6.20
N ALA A 90 -0.91 -13.01 6.39
CA ALA A 90 -1.66 -13.71 5.35
C ALA A 90 -1.98 -12.84 4.12
N ALA A 91 -2.06 -11.52 4.29
CA ALA A 91 -2.28 -10.58 3.20
C ALA A 91 -1.07 -10.41 2.26
N GLN A 92 0.15 -10.73 2.72
CA GLN A 92 1.42 -10.65 1.98
C GLN A 92 1.83 -11.95 1.29
N ILE A 93 1.10 -13.05 1.50
CA ILE A 93 1.41 -14.35 0.91
C ILE A 93 0.66 -14.51 -0.42
N LEU A 94 1.34 -14.99 -1.46
CA LEU A 94 0.70 -15.27 -2.74
C LEU A 94 -0.40 -16.32 -2.58
N GLU A 95 -1.43 -16.26 -3.42
CA GLU A 95 -2.57 -17.17 -3.34
C GLU A 95 -2.16 -18.65 -3.38
N ILE A 96 -1.27 -19.03 -4.30
CA ILE A 96 -0.76 -20.40 -4.39
C ILE A 96 0.08 -20.81 -3.18
N GLU A 97 0.89 -19.89 -2.65
CA GLU A 97 1.73 -20.14 -1.47
C GLU A 97 0.90 -20.26 -0.18
N THR A 98 -0.32 -19.72 -0.17
CA THR A 98 -1.29 -19.91 0.91
C THR A 98 -1.96 -21.28 0.82
N LEU A 99 -2.18 -21.79 -0.40
CA LEU A 99 -2.83 -23.09 -0.63
C LEU A 99 -1.92 -24.28 -0.30
N ILE A 100 -0.62 -24.18 -0.61
CA ILE A 100 0.33 -25.29 -0.41
C ILE A 100 0.37 -25.81 1.04
N PRO A 101 0.44 -24.95 2.08
CA PRO A 101 0.39 -25.39 3.46
C PRO A 101 -0.84 -26.22 3.83
N LEU A 102 -1.98 -26.08 3.13
CA LEU A 102 -3.19 -26.89 3.39
C LEU A 102 -3.04 -28.36 2.97
N LEU A 103 -2.01 -28.67 2.18
CA LEU A 103 -1.77 -29.96 1.52
C LEU A 103 -0.37 -30.53 1.82
N LEU A 104 0.18 -30.26 3.01
CA LEU A 104 1.48 -30.80 3.47
C LEU A 104 1.37 -32.19 4.09
N GLN A 105 0.18 -32.77 4.15
CA GLN A 105 -0.10 -34.11 4.70
C GLN A 105 -0.94 -34.94 3.73
N ASN A 106 -0.85 -36.27 3.86
CA ASN A 106 -1.70 -37.18 3.13
C ASN A 106 -3.13 -37.21 3.73
N PRO A 107 -4.18 -37.45 2.91
CA PRO A 107 -5.52 -37.70 3.43
C PRO A 107 -5.55 -38.87 4.40
N MET A 108 -6.43 -38.79 5.41
CA MET A 108 -6.71 -39.86 6.35
C MET A 108 -8.17 -40.30 6.11
N ASP A 109 -8.38 -41.58 5.83
CA ASP A 109 -9.69 -42.15 5.52
C ASP A 109 -10.42 -41.46 4.34
N GLY A 110 -9.65 -40.96 3.37
CA GLY A 110 -10.18 -40.25 2.19
C GLY A 110 -10.45 -38.75 2.40
N PHE A 111 -10.30 -38.23 3.62
CA PHE A 111 -10.58 -36.82 3.94
C PHE A 111 -9.31 -36.06 4.38
N ASN A 112 -9.34 -34.74 4.26
CA ASN A 112 -8.27 -33.90 4.82
C ASN A 112 -8.42 -33.85 6.35
N ARG A 113 -7.32 -34.09 7.08
CA ARG A 113 -7.27 -34.06 8.55
C ARG A 113 -7.43 -32.64 9.13
N LEU A 114 -7.23 -31.60 8.33
CA LEU A 114 -7.26 -30.21 8.78
C LEU A 114 -8.61 -29.82 9.42
N LYS A 115 -8.58 -29.36 10.68
CA LYS A 115 -9.75 -28.96 11.49
C LYS A 115 -9.92 -27.46 11.61
N ARG A 116 -8.82 -26.71 11.69
CA ARG A 116 -8.84 -25.24 11.86
C ARG A 116 -7.85 -24.59 10.92
N TRP A 117 -8.27 -23.48 10.32
CA TRP A 117 -7.44 -22.63 9.48
C TRP A 117 -7.60 -21.18 9.93
N ILE A 118 -6.57 -20.67 10.60
CA ILE A 118 -6.52 -19.30 11.13
C ILE A 118 -5.59 -18.48 10.23
N MET A 119 -6.08 -17.37 9.71
CA MET A 119 -5.28 -16.42 8.93
C MET A 119 -5.31 -15.06 9.62
N ILE A 120 -4.13 -14.53 9.90
CA ILE A 120 -3.93 -13.21 10.49
C ILE A 120 -3.16 -12.38 9.46
N GLY A 121 -3.76 -11.29 9.00
CA GLY A 121 -3.17 -10.43 7.98
C GLY A 121 -3.92 -9.11 7.88
N ASP A 122 -3.32 -8.15 7.17
CA ASP A 122 -3.89 -6.83 6.96
C ASP A 122 -3.92 -6.52 5.45
N HIS A 123 -5.10 -6.58 4.86
CA HIS A 123 -5.34 -6.31 3.44
C HIS A 123 -5.33 -4.80 3.10
N HIS A 124 -5.26 -3.93 4.11
CA HIS A 124 -5.01 -2.50 3.95
C HIS A 124 -3.52 -2.14 3.94
N GLN A 125 -2.63 -3.09 4.23
CA GLN A 125 -1.18 -2.96 4.05
C GLN A 125 -0.72 -3.59 2.73
N LEU A 126 0.60 -3.59 2.48
CA LEU A 126 1.17 -4.00 1.20
C LEU A 126 0.83 -5.47 0.84
N PRO A 127 0.56 -5.73 -0.45
CA PRO A 127 0.32 -7.07 -0.99
C PRO A 127 1.66 -7.83 -1.21
N PRO A 128 1.62 -9.12 -1.61
CA PRO A 128 2.79 -9.87 -2.06
C PRO A 128 3.49 -9.15 -3.22
N VAL A 129 4.82 -9.19 -3.22
CA VAL A 129 5.63 -8.49 -4.24
C VAL A 129 5.63 -9.26 -5.56
N ILE A 130 5.07 -8.65 -6.61
CA ILE A 130 5.13 -9.16 -7.99
C ILE A 130 6.26 -8.45 -8.75
N LYS A 131 7.26 -9.21 -9.21
CA LYS A 131 8.41 -8.63 -9.92
C LYS A 131 8.03 -7.96 -11.23
N ASN A 132 7.15 -8.60 -12.00
CA ASN A 132 6.69 -8.06 -13.28
C ASN A 132 5.30 -7.46 -13.09
N MET A 133 5.25 -6.12 -13.11
CA MET A 133 4.04 -5.33 -12.92
C MET A 133 2.94 -5.64 -13.94
N ALA A 134 3.26 -6.27 -15.08
CA ALA A 134 2.24 -6.72 -16.03
C ALA A 134 1.30 -7.77 -15.42
N PHE A 135 1.83 -8.75 -14.69
CA PHE A 135 0.99 -9.77 -14.02
C PHE A 135 0.14 -9.18 -12.90
N GLN A 136 0.65 -8.16 -12.22
CA GLN A 136 -0.13 -7.40 -11.25
C GLN A 136 -1.27 -6.65 -11.95
N LYS A 137 -0.96 -5.88 -13.00
CA LYS A 137 -1.92 -4.99 -13.66
C LYS A 137 -2.99 -5.73 -14.48
N TYR A 138 -2.62 -6.82 -15.16
CA TYR A 138 -3.53 -7.55 -16.05
C TYR A 138 -4.18 -8.78 -15.41
N SER A 139 -3.47 -9.48 -14.51
CA SER A 139 -3.95 -10.73 -13.90
C SER A 139 -4.32 -10.58 -12.43
N ASN A 140 -4.06 -9.42 -11.81
CA ASN A 140 -4.23 -9.21 -10.38
C ASN A 140 -3.47 -10.25 -9.52
N MET A 141 -2.29 -10.68 -9.98
CA MET A 141 -1.51 -11.75 -9.33
C MET A 141 -1.05 -11.39 -7.90
N GLU A 142 -1.06 -10.09 -7.55
CA GLU A 142 -0.78 -9.63 -6.18
C GLU A 142 -1.92 -9.91 -5.19
N GLN A 143 -3.09 -10.37 -5.64
CA GLN A 143 -4.16 -10.67 -4.72
C GLN A 143 -3.82 -11.91 -3.90
N SER A 144 -3.65 -11.74 -2.58
CA SER A 144 -3.54 -12.86 -1.66
C SER A 144 -4.88 -13.56 -1.46
N LEU A 145 -4.82 -14.82 -1.05
CA LEU A 145 -6.01 -15.60 -0.70
C LEU A 145 -6.80 -14.93 0.43
N PHE A 146 -6.09 -14.36 1.41
CA PHE A 146 -6.68 -13.57 2.49
C PHE A 146 -7.51 -12.40 1.95
N THR A 147 -6.91 -11.54 1.14
CA THR A 147 -7.61 -10.38 0.54
C THR A 147 -8.79 -10.82 -0.34
N ARG A 148 -8.67 -11.94 -1.05
CA ARG A 148 -9.79 -12.50 -1.83
C ARG A 148 -10.95 -12.94 -0.93
N LEU A 149 -10.69 -13.64 0.18
CA LEU A 149 -11.73 -14.09 1.10
C LEU A 149 -12.45 -12.91 1.77
N VAL A 150 -11.72 -11.87 2.18
CA VAL A 150 -12.32 -10.64 2.71
C VAL A 150 -13.24 -9.99 1.68
N ARG A 151 -12.80 -9.88 0.41
CA ARG A 151 -13.63 -9.34 -0.68
C ARG A 151 -14.87 -10.16 -0.99
N LEU A 152 -14.82 -11.47 -0.76
CA LEU A 152 -15.97 -12.39 -0.92
C LEU A 152 -16.95 -12.32 0.26
N GLY A 153 -16.69 -11.50 1.28
CA GLY A 153 -17.58 -11.33 2.42
C GLY A 153 -17.43 -12.41 3.50
N VAL A 154 -16.30 -13.13 3.52
CA VAL A 154 -15.98 -14.01 4.65
C VAL A 154 -15.90 -13.14 5.92
N PRO A 155 -16.59 -13.51 7.02
CA PRO A 155 -16.60 -12.70 8.23
C PRO A 155 -15.19 -12.58 8.80
N THR A 156 -14.78 -11.35 9.10
CA THR A 156 -13.50 -11.02 9.70
C THR A 156 -13.67 -10.60 11.15
N VAL A 157 -12.66 -10.89 11.97
CA VAL A 157 -12.50 -10.26 13.28
C VAL A 157 -11.51 -9.12 13.08
N ASP A 158 -12.01 -7.90 13.04
CA ASP A 158 -11.20 -6.69 12.88
C ASP A 158 -10.71 -6.26 14.27
N LEU A 159 -9.40 -6.35 14.54
CA LEU A 159 -8.82 -5.88 15.80
C LEU A 159 -8.84 -4.35 15.83
N ASP A 160 -9.34 -3.78 16.92
CA ASP A 160 -9.73 -2.37 17.03
C ASP A 160 -8.87 -1.56 18.01
N GLY A 161 -7.86 -2.15 18.67
CA GLY A 161 -6.98 -1.45 19.60
C GLY A 161 -5.50 -1.56 19.22
N GLN A 162 -4.87 -0.45 18.79
CA GLN A 162 -3.43 -0.41 18.55
C GLN A 162 -2.66 -0.10 19.85
N GLY A 163 -1.52 -0.78 20.04
CA GLY A 163 -0.73 -0.67 21.27
C GLY A 163 0.73 -0.29 21.07
N ARG A 164 1.09 0.31 19.94
CA ARG A 164 2.50 0.50 19.55
C ARG A 164 2.94 1.94 19.34
N ALA A 165 2.07 2.80 18.81
CA ALA A 165 2.39 4.18 18.42
C ALA A 165 1.58 5.19 19.22
N ARG A 166 1.97 6.46 19.19
CA ARG A 166 1.14 7.54 19.75
C ARG A 166 -0.19 7.67 19.03
N ALA A 167 -1.23 8.09 19.75
CA ALA A 167 -2.54 8.40 19.18
C ALA A 167 -2.43 9.43 18.04
N SER A 168 -1.59 10.47 18.21
CA SER A 168 -1.32 11.50 17.20
C SER A 168 -0.81 10.92 15.87
N ILE A 169 0.08 9.93 15.93
CA ILE A 169 0.58 9.22 14.74
C ILE A 169 -0.48 8.24 14.20
N CYS A 170 -1.27 7.62 15.08
CA CYS A 170 -2.33 6.68 14.68
C CYS A 170 -3.39 7.35 13.80
N GLU A 171 -3.74 8.62 14.07
CA GLU A 171 -4.71 9.37 13.25
C GLU A 171 -4.33 9.43 11.77
N LEU A 172 -3.03 9.37 11.44
CA LEU A 172 -2.55 9.38 10.05
C LEU A 172 -2.99 8.17 9.22
N TYR A 173 -3.33 7.05 9.84
CA TYR A 173 -3.76 5.82 9.16
C TYR A 173 -5.07 5.22 9.67
N LYS A 174 -5.57 5.66 10.83
CA LYS A 174 -6.79 5.17 11.47
C LYS A 174 -8.02 5.19 10.57
N TRP A 175 -8.18 6.25 9.77
CA TRP A 175 -9.27 6.41 8.80
C TRP A 175 -9.41 5.24 7.81
N ARG A 176 -8.36 4.44 7.60
CA ARG A 176 -8.40 3.30 6.67
C ARG A 176 -9.08 2.07 7.28
N TYR A 177 -9.19 2.00 8.60
CA TYR A 177 -9.63 0.84 9.36
C TYR A 177 -11.01 1.08 9.99
N LYS A 178 -11.75 0.00 10.24
CA LYS A 178 -13.05 0.08 10.91
C LYS A 178 -12.83 0.21 12.41
N GLN A 179 -13.28 1.32 12.99
CA GLN A 179 -13.29 1.55 14.44
C GLN A 179 -11.93 1.35 15.14
N LEU A 180 -10.80 1.58 14.43
CA LEU A 180 -9.48 1.47 15.05
C LEU A 180 -9.29 2.59 16.08
N GLY A 181 -9.02 2.23 17.32
CA GLY A 181 -8.62 3.09 18.42
C GLY A 181 -7.30 2.64 19.04
N ASP A 182 -7.04 3.15 20.24
CA ASP A 182 -5.80 2.91 20.98
C ASP A 182 -6.06 2.07 22.23
N LEU A 183 -5.09 1.20 22.58
CA LEU A 183 -5.10 0.50 23.85
C LEU A 183 -4.80 1.47 25.00
N THR A 184 -5.35 1.18 26.18
CA THR A 184 -5.31 2.07 27.35
C THR A 184 -3.91 2.55 27.73
N HIS A 185 -2.88 1.71 27.56
CA HIS A 185 -1.51 2.06 27.94
C HIS A 185 -0.91 3.19 27.07
N ILE A 186 -1.39 3.38 25.83
CA ILE A 186 -0.95 4.46 24.94
C ILE A 186 -1.24 5.84 25.56
N HIS A 187 -2.34 5.98 26.30
CA HIS A 187 -2.69 7.24 26.95
C HIS A 187 -2.09 7.38 28.36
N GLN A 188 -1.72 6.27 29.01
CA GLN A 188 -1.26 6.27 30.41
C GLN A 188 0.26 6.32 30.54
N TRP A 189 1.00 5.61 29.70
CA TRP A 189 2.45 5.50 29.88
C TRP A 189 3.15 6.80 29.49
N SER A 190 4.19 7.18 30.23
CA SER A 190 4.94 8.41 29.98
C SER A 190 5.66 8.37 28.62
N GLU A 191 6.10 7.20 28.16
CA GLU A 191 6.82 7.05 26.88
C GLU A 191 6.04 7.60 25.67
N TYR A 192 4.70 7.55 25.69
CA TYR A 192 3.84 8.04 24.61
C TYR A 192 3.39 9.49 24.80
N ARG A 193 3.65 10.10 25.96
CA ARG A 193 3.28 11.48 26.30
C ARG A 193 4.46 12.45 26.26
N THR A 194 5.68 11.96 26.43
CA THR A 194 6.89 12.80 26.41
C THR A 194 7.17 13.30 25.00
N ALA A 195 7.25 14.61 24.80
CA ALA A 195 7.57 15.19 23.49
C ALA A 195 8.95 14.76 22.95
N ASN A 196 9.14 14.88 21.64
CA ASN A 196 10.41 14.61 20.98
C ASN A 196 11.35 15.80 21.18
N ALA A 197 12.40 15.65 22.02
CA ALA A 197 13.39 16.70 22.28
C ALA A 197 13.94 17.33 20.99
N GLY A 198 13.91 18.67 20.89
CA GLY A 198 14.34 19.41 19.70
C GLY A 198 13.30 19.53 18.58
N PHE A 199 12.10 18.97 18.75
CA PHE A 199 11.01 19.07 17.79
C PHE A 199 9.75 19.60 18.47
N ALA A 200 9.06 20.53 17.80
CA ALA A 200 7.79 21.05 18.28
C ALA A 200 6.64 20.05 18.12
N TYR A 201 6.72 19.20 17.09
CA TYR A 201 5.67 18.26 16.73
C TYR A 201 6.17 16.82 16.77
N ASP A 202 5.26 15.90 17.10
CA ASP A 202 5.51 14.47 17.08
C ASP A 202 5.71 13.94 15.66
N PHE A 203 4.97 14.52 14.72
CA PHE A 203 5.12 14.26 13.30
C PHE A 203 5.04 15.56 12.50
N GLN A 204 5.73 15.62 11.36
CA GLN A 204 5.66 16.78 10.48
C GLN A 204 5.91 16.36 9.03
N MET A 205 5.22 17.02 8.10
CA MET A 205 5.52 16.96 6.67
C MET A 205 6.32 18.20 6.27
N ILE A 206 7.56 17.99 5.81
CA ILE A 206 8.49 19.02 5.39
C ILE A 206 8.41 19.16 3.87
N ASN A 207 7.97 20.33 3.41
CA ASN A 207 8.02 20.65 1.98
C ASN A 207 9.47 20.86 1.54
N VAL A 208 9.88 20.11 0.52
CA VAL A 208 11.21 20.24 -0.08
C VAL A 208 11.07 20.70 -1.53
N ASP A 209 11.43 21.96 -1.77
CA ASP A 209 11.48 22.57 -3.09
C ASP A 209 12.75 22.16 -3.85
N ASP A 210 12.93 22.69 -5.05
CA ASP A 210 14.06 22.34 -5.90
C ASP A 210 15.37 22.89 -5.33
N PHE A 211 16.42 22.06 -5.38
CA PHE A 211 17.77 22.46 -5.00
C PHE A 211 18.59 22.67 -6.26
N ASN A 212 19.17 23.86 -6.42
CA ASN A 212 19.86 24.28 -7.65
C ASN A 212 19.00 24.09 -8.92
N GLY A 213 17.68 24.34 -8.81
CA GLY A 213 16.72 24.19 -9.91
C GLY A 213 16.39 22.73 -10.25
N VAL A 214 16.78 21.77 -9.41
CA VAL A 214 16.55 20.35 -9.63
C VAL A 214 15.76 19.74 -8.46
N GLY A 215 14.67 19.05 -8.80
CA GLY A 215 13.86 18.24 -7.87
C GLY A 215 14.24 16.76 -7.95
N GLU A 216 13.35 15.94 -8.56
CA GLU A 216 13.65 14.53 -8.82
C GLU A 216 14.67 14.36 -9.98
N THR A 217 15.67 13.52 -9.77
CA THR A 217 16.65 13.06 -10.77
C THR A 217 16.54 11.57 -11.01
N GLU A 218 17.00 11.15 -12.19
CA GLU A 218 16.97 9.75 -12.62
C GLU A 218 18.30 9.41 -13.33
N PRO A 219 19.38 9.13 -12.57
CA PRO A 219 20.70 8.85 -13.17
C PRO A 219 20.70 7.59 -14.04
N ASN A 220 19.93 6.59 -13.63
CA ASN A 220 19.65 5.38 -14.38
C ASN A 220 18.13 5.24 -14.55
N PRO A 221 17.63 4.64 -15.65
CA PRO A 221 16.20 4.42 -15.84
C PRO A 221 15.55 3.75 -14.63
N PHE A 222 14.44 4.31 -14.17
CA PHE A 222 13.66 3.92 -12.98
C PHE A 222 14.40 4.04 -11.63
N PHE A 223 15.57 4.68 -11.61
CA PHE A 223 16.38 4.87 -10.41
C PHE A 223 16.20 6.28 -9.84
N TYR A 224 14.99 6.57 -9.36
CA TYR A 224 14.60 7.89 -8.88
C TYR A 224 15.34 8.30 -7.59
N GLN A 225 15.78 9.56 -7.58
CA GLN A 225 16.53 10.21 -6.52
C GLN A 225 16.07 11.67 -6.33
N ASN A 226 16.32 12.22 -5.14
CA ASN A 226 16.13 13.62 -4.83
C ASN A 226 17.21 14.05 -3.83
N LEU A 227 18.18 14.83 -4.29
CA LEU A 227 19.34 15.24 -3.50
C LEU A 227 18.96 16.16 -2.34
N ALA A 228 18.01 17.08 -2.57
CA ALA A 228 17.54 18.01 -1.54
C ALA A 228 16.92 17.26 -0.36
N GLU A 229 16.03 16.30 -0.64
CA GLU A 229 15.43 15.45 0.40
C GLU A 229 16.48 14.60 1.13
N ALA A 230 17.47 14.06 0.40
CA ALA A 230 18.52 13.24 0.99
C ALA A 230 19.41 14.05 1.95
N GLU A 231 19.85 15.23 1.54
CA GLU A 231 20.66 16.12 2.39
C GLU A 231 19.84 16.61 3.59
N TYR A 232 18.57 16.98 3.43
CA TYR A 232 17.71 17.38 4.55
C TYR A 232 17.52 16.27 5.58
N ILE A 233 17.23 15.05 5.13
CA ILE A 233 17.05 13.91 6.04
C ILE A 233 18.32 13.61 6.81
N VAL A 234 19.48 13.65 6.14
CA VAL A 234 20.76 13.40 6.81
C VAL A 234 21.08 14.53 7.79
N ALA A 235 20.79 15.78 7.45
CA ALA A 235 20.94 16.91 8.36
C ALA A 235 20.05 16.78 9.60
N VAL A 236 18.78 16.38 9.44
CA VAL A 236 17.87 16.13 10.57
C VAL A 236 18.35 14.94 11.42
N TYR A 237 18.81 13.86 10.79
CA TYR A 237 19.43 12.74 11.50
C TYR A 237 20.64 13.18 12.33
N MET A 238 21.54 13.99 11.75
CA MET A 238 22.70 14.55 12.45
C MET A 238 22.27 15.44 13.61
N TYR A 239 21.26 16.29 13.42
CA TYR A 239 20.67 17.12 14.47
C TYR A 239 20.16 16.28 15.64
N MET A 240 19.38 15.22 15.38
CA MET A 240 18.90 14.31 16.42
C MET A 240 20.06 13.66 17.19
N ARG A 241 21.11 13.24 16.48
CA ARG A 241 22.29 12.62 17.09
C ARG A 241 23.08 13.60 17.96
N LEU A 242 23.23 14.85 17.54
CA LEU A 242 23.89 15.89 18.33
C LEU A 242 23.09 16.28 19.58
N LEU A 243 21.75 16.15 19.56
CA LEU A 243 20.91 16.28 20.75
C LEU A 243 21.00 15.07 21.70
N GLY A 244 21.64 13.97 21.28
CA GLY A 244 21.82 12.77 22.10
C GLY A 244 20.81 11.64 21.83
N TYR A 245 20.02 11.69 20.76
CA TYR A 245 19.12 10.58 20.42
C TYR A 245 19.90 9.31 20.10
N PRO A 246 19.51 8.12 20.60
CA PRO A 246 20.20 6.87 20.26
C PRO A 246 20.04 6.51 18.77
N ALA A 247 21.15 6.16 18.10
CA ALA A 247 21.16 5.94 16.65
C ALA A 247 20.36 4.70 16.23
N GLU A 248 20.34 3.69 17.09
CA GLU A 248 19.57 2.46 16.97
C GLU A 248 18.05 2.69 17.03
N LYS A 249 17.62 3.84 17.57
CA LYS A 249 16.21 4.23 17.67
C LYS A 249 15.71 5.03 16.47
N ILE A 250 16.58 5.34 15.51
CA ILE A 250 16.25 6.11 14.32
C ILE A 250 16.38 5.21 13.08
N SER A 251 15.36 5.20 12.23
CA SER A 251 15.42 4.55 10.92
C SER A 251 14.97 5.48 9.81
N ILE A 252 15.65 5.39 8.67
CA ILE A 252 15.38 6.22 7.50
C ILE A 252 14.75 5.35 6.43
N LEU A 253 13.57 5.75 5.99
CA LEU A 253 12.78 5.08 4.98
C LEU A 253 12.68 5.94 3.73
N THR A 254 12.48 5.27 2.60
CA THR A 254 12.19 5.94 1.34
C THR A 254 11.30 5.05 0.47
N THR A 255 10.59 5.64 -0.47
CA THR A 255 9.78 4.93 -1.44
C THR A 255 10.63 4.25 -2.52
N TYR A 256 11.83 4.78 -2.84
CA TYR A 256 12.63 4.31 -3.96
C TYR A 256 14.00 3.75 -3.57
N ASN A 257 14.44 2.68 -4.26
CA ASN A 257 15.78 2.14 -4.07
C ASN A 257 16.88 3.12 -4.47
N GLY A 258 16.65 3.95 -5.50
CA GLY A 258 17.60 4.97 -5.94
C GLY A 258 17.95 5.94 -4.82
N GLN A 259 16.92 6.48 -4.18
CA GLN A 259 17.06 7.34 -3.02
C GLN A 259 17.69 6.64 -1.82
N LYS A 260 17.39 5.36 -1.58
CA LYS A 260 18.01 4.59 -0.48
C LYS A 260 19.54 4.55 -0.64
N HIS A 261 20.03 4.37 -1.86
CA HIS A 261 21.47 4.42 -2.14
C HIS A 261 22.02 5.82 -1.95
N LEU A 262 21.36 6.85 -2.49
CA LEU A 262 21.78 8.23 -2.32
C LEU A 262 21.89 8.65 -0.86
N ILE A 263 20.87 8.37 -0.04
CA ILE A 263 20.90 8.67 1.40
C ILE A 263 22.07 7.99 2.09
N ARG A 264 22.38 6.73 1.75
CA ARG A 264 23.53 6.02 2.32
C ARG A 264 24.84 6.68 1.92
N ASP A 265 24.96 7.12 0.67
CA ASP A 265 26.14 7.82 0.19
C ASP A 265 26.32 9.15 0.93
N VAL A 266 25.24 9.94 1.07
CA VAL A 266 25.26 11.19 1.84
C VAL A 266 25.60 10.95 3.32
N ILE A 267 25.08 9.91 3.96
CA ILE A 267 25.47 9.53 5.35
C ILE A 267 26.96 9.21 5.42
N ASN A 268 27.47 8.41 4.49
CA ASN A 268 28.89 8.03 4.50
C ASN A 268 29.80 9.24 4.29
N THR A 269 29.40 10.18 3.44
CA THR A 269 30.16 11.41 3.16
C THR A 269 30.06 12.44 4.29
N ARG A 270 28.87 12.67 4.87
CA ARG A 270 28.61 13.72 5.85
C ARG A 270 28.85 13.27 7.30
N CYS A 271 28.41 12.06 7.65
CA CYS A 271 28.52 11.54 9.01
C CYS A 271 29.87 10.83 9.23
N GLY A 272 30.45 10.24 8.18
CA GLY A 272 31.75 9.54 8.24
C GLY A 272 31.80 8.48 9.34
N GLU A 273 32.94 8.41 10.04
CA GLU A 273 33.11 7.65 11.28
C GLU A 273 33.04 8.54 12.53
N ASN A 274 32.30 9.65 12.47
CA ASN A 274 32.21 10.57 13.61
C ASN A 274 31.55 9.85 14.82
N PRO A 275 32.26 9.71 15.97
CA PRO A 275 31.74 9.00 17.14
C PRO A 275 30.45 9.60 17.71
N LEU A 276 30.23 10.90 17.53
CA LEU A 276 29.03 11.59 18.03
C LEU A 276 27.79 11.26 17.20
N ILE A 277 27.93 11.06 15.89
CA ILE A 277 26.81 10.88 14.97
C ILE A 277 26.47 9.41 14.76
N GLY A 278 27.46 8.53 14.55
CA GLY A 278 27.21 7.12 14.27
C GLY A 278 26.32 6.89 13.03
N ARG A 279 25.71 5.70 12.94
CA ARG A 279 24.85 5.29 11.81
C ARG A 279 23.44 4.94 12.27
N PRO A 280 22.40 5.29 11.49
CA PRO A 280 21.03 4.92 11.84
C PRO A 280 20.87 3.40 11.84
N TYR A 281 19.90 2.89 12.60
CA TYR A 281 19.61 1.46 12.67
C TYR A 281 19.45 0.82 11.29
N LYS A 282 18.69 1.49 10.41
CA LYS A 282 18.43 0.99 9.05
C LYS A 282 18.10 2.12 8.10
N VAL A 283 18.66 2.04 6.89
CA VAL A 283 18.25 2.85 5.72
C VAL A 283 17.71 1.90 4.67
N THR A 284 16.40 1.91 4.41
CA THR A 284 15.76 0.95 3.51
C THR A 284 14.51 1.52 2.84
N THR A 285 13.93 0.78 1.89
CA THR A 285 12.64 1.14 1.31
C THR A 285 11.48 0.78 2.24
N VAL A 286 10.37 1.52 2.16
CA VAL A 286 9.12 1.25 2.91
C VAL A 286 8.68 -0.20 2.74
N ASP A 287 8.68 -0.71 1.50
CA ASP A 287 8.29 -2.07 1.16
C ASP A 287 9.14 -3.15 1.88
N LYS A 288 10.41 -2.87 2.18
CA LYS A 288 11.32 -3.80 2.88
C LYS A 288 11.29 -3.64 4.41
N TYR A 289 10.52 -2.67 4.91
CA TYR A 289 10.40 -2.36 6.32
C TYR A 289 9.02 -2.74 6.89
N GLN A 290 8.23 -3.48 6.11
CA GLN A 290 6.98 -4.06 6.58
C GLN A 290 7.24 -5.02 7.76
N GLY A 291 6.31 -5.04 8.73
CA GLY A 291 6.45 -5.80 9.98
C GLY A 291 7.47 -5.23 10.98
N GLN A 292 8.35 -4.32 10.56
CA GLN A 292 9.32 -3.64 11.44
C GLN A 292 8.77 -2.30 11.93
N GLN A 293 9.38 -1.79 13.00
CA GLN A 293 9.09 -0.51 13.61
C GLN A 293 10.35 0.09 14.23
N ASN A 294 10.36 1.41 14.39
CA ASN A 294 11.33 2.09 15.25
C ASN A 294 10.68 3.27 15.99
N ASP A 295 11.39 3.81 16.97
CA ASP A 295 10.88 4.94 17.77
C ASP A 295 10.74 6.18 16.88
N TYR A 296 11.75 6.48 16.06
CA TYR A 296 11.77 7.63 15.16
C TYR A 296 12.00 7.20 13.71
N ILE A 297 11.14 7.68 12.81
CA ILE A 297 11.20 7.39 11.39
C ILE A 297 11.32 8.68 10.58
N LEU A 298 12.34 8.75 9.72
CA LEU A 298 12.50 9.79 8.71
C LEU A 298 12.13 9.20 7.34
N VAL A 299 11.21 9.82 6.59
CA VAL A 299 10.72 9.28 5.30
C VAL A 299 10.98 10.24 4.15
N SER A 300 11.66 9.79 3.09
CA SER A 300 11.76 10.51 1.82
C SER A 300 10.72 10.02 0.81
N LEU A 301 9.93 10.94 0.24
CA LEU A 301 8.92 10.65 -0.78
C LEU A 301 9.47 10.73 -2.22
N VAL A 302 10.58 11.44 -2.42
CA VAL A 302 11.41 11.56 -3.63
C VAL A 302 10.77 12.31 -4.78
N ARG A 303 9.53 11.97 -5.12
CA ARG A 303 8.90 12.40 -6.36
C ARG A 303 8.50 13.87 -6.32
N THR A 304 8.74 14.55 -7.43
CA THR A 304 8.34 15.95 -7.66
C THR A 304 7.47 16.12 -8.90
N LYS A 305 7.51 15.18 -9.87
CA LYS A 305 6.74 15.28 -11.12
C LYS A 305 5.44 14.47 -11.10
N ALA A 306 5.47 13.26 -10.54
CA ALA A 306 4.31 12.38 -10.48
C ALA A 306 4.34 11.53 -9.21
N VAL A 307 3.19 11.29 -8.58
CA VAL A 307 3.06 10.58 -7.29
C VAL A 307 3.73 9.19 -7.31
N GLY A 308 3.70 8.51 -8.46
CA GLY A 308 4.29 7.18 -8.61
C GLY A 308 3.54 6.11 -7.81
N HIS A 309 4.28 5.10 -7.34
CA HIS A 309 3.71 3.95 -6.62
C HIS A 309 3.23 4.27 -5.19
N LEU A 310 3.46 5.49 -4.67
CA LEU A 310 2.88 5.93 -3.40
C LEU A 310 1.37 6.20 -3.52
N ARG A 311 0.84 6.32 -4.75
CA ARG A 311 -0.61 6.39 -5.01
C ARG A 311 -1.36 5.17 -4.45
N ASP A 312 -0.66 4.05 -4.30
CA ASP A 312 -1.17 2.90 -3.55
C ASP A 312 -1.26 3.24 -2.06
N VAL A 313 -2.48 3.48 -1.58
CA VAL A 313 -2.81 3.79 -0.19
C VAL A 313 -2.17 2.78 0.78
N ARG A 314 -2.05 1.51 0.39
CA ARG A 314 -1.43 0.46 1.21
C ARG A 314 0.03 0.80 1.55
N ARG A 315 0.75 1.39 0.60
CA ARG A 315 2.14 1.82 0.77
C ARG A 315 2.24 3.05 1.65
N LEU A 316 1.29 3.99 1.53
CA LEU A 316 1.18 5.14 2.43
C LEU A 316 0.92 4.68 3.88
N VAL A 317 -0.07 3.81 4.09
CA VAL A 317 -0.40 3.25 5.42
C VAL A 317 0.81 2.57 6.05
N VAL A 318 1.56 1.77 5.28
CA VAL A 318 2.81 1.18 5.79
C VAL A 318 3.81 2.29 6.15
N ALA A 319 4.02 3.29 5.30
CA ALA A 319 4.98 4.37 5.53
C ALA A 319 4.70 5.16 6.83
N VAL A 320 3.45 5.60 7.04
CA VAL A 320 3.07 6.41 8.20
C VAL A 320 2.99 5.61 9.50
N SER A 321 2.76 4.29 9.40
CA SER A 321 2.64 3.44 10.58
C SER A 321 3.97 2.90 11.10
N ARG A 322 5.15 3.22 10.54
CA ARG A 322 6.42 2.60 11.03
C ARG A 322 6.95 3.20 12.33
N ALA A 323 6.57 4.44 12.66
CA ALA A 323 7.02 5.16 13.84
C ALA A 323 6.25 4.76 15.10
N ARG A 324 6.92 4.74 16.26
CA ARG A 324 6.26 4.67 17.57
C ARG A 324 6.06 6.05 18.19
N LEU A 325 7.10 6.91 18.14
CA LEU A 325 7.17 8.17 18.88
C LEU A 325 7.31 9.40 17.97
N GLY A 326 8.00 9.28 16.82
CA GLY A 326 8.11 10.42 15.90
C GLY A 326 8.22 10.05 14.42
N LEU A 327 7.56 10.84 13.57
CA LEU A 327 7.49 10.63 12.12
C LEU A 327 7.75 11.94 11.37
N TYR A 328 8.88 12.04 10.66
CA TYR A 328 9.20 13.23 9.87
C TYR A 328 9.29 12.85 8.40
N MET A 329 8.42 13.42 7.57
CA MET A 329 8.29 13.10 6.16
C MET A 329 8.79 14.26 5.30
N PHE A 330 9.54 13.96 4.24
CA PHE A 330 10.17 14.95 3.37
C PHE A 330 9.70 14.70 1.94
N GLY A 331 9.23 15.74 1.27
CA GLY A 331 8.81 15.64 -0.12
C GLY A 331 8.09 16.88 -0.62
N ARG A 332 7.72 16.87 -1.91
CA ARG A 332 6.96 17.97 -2.51
C ARG A 332 5.49 17.91 -2.07
N VAL A 333 5.11 18.72 -1.08
CA VAL A 333 3.77 18.68 -0.48
C VAL A 333 2.68 18.95 -1.52
N SER A 334 2.90 19.92 -2.43
CA SER A 334 1.95 20.25 -3.49
C SER A 334 1.61 19.07 -4.40
N LEU A 335 2.57 18.17 -4.66
CA LEU A 335 2.34 16.98 -5.50
C LEU A 335 1.42 15.97 -4.82
N PHE A 336 1.68 15.66 -3.54
CA PHE A 336 0.96 14.59 -2.83
C PHE A 336 -0.40 15.06 -2.30
N ARG A 337 -0.54 16.36 -1.97
CA ARG A 337 -1.82 16.97 -1.56
C ARG A 337 -2.87 16.90 -2.67
N ASN A 338 -2.45 16.96 -3.93
CA ASN A 338 -3.33 16.91 -5.09
C ASN A 338 -3.82 15.48 -5.41
N CYS A 339 -3.30 14.45 -4.73
CA CYS A 339 -3.70 13.06 -4.94
C CYS A 339 -4.89 12.70 -4.05
N LEU A 340 -6.09 12.54 -4.64
CA LEU A 340 -7.34 12.24 -3.93
C LEU A 340 -7.21 11.05 -2.95
N GLU A 341 -6.54 9.98 -3.37
CA GLU A 341 -6.40 8.76 -2.56
C GLU A 341 -5.55 8.97 -1.31
N LEU A 342 -4.66 9.98 -1.30
CA LEU A 342 -3.74 10.27 -0.19
C LEU A 342 -4.23 11.43 0.68
N GLN A 343 -5.25 12.17 0.23
CA GLN A 343 -5.79 13.35 0.92
C GLN A 343 -6.10 13.13 2.41
N PRO A 344 -6.71 12.01 2.85
CA PRO A 344 -7.04 11.85 4.27
C PRO A 344 -5.83 11.97 5.18
N ALA A 345 -4.69 11.38 4.81
CA ALA A 345 -3.46 11.48 5.60
C ALA A 345 -2.77 12.84 5.42
N PHE A 346 -2.70 13.35 4.19
CA PHE A 346 -2.01 14.62 3.91
C PHE A 346 -2.77 15.85 4.41
N LYS A 347 -4.08 15.76 4.61
CA LYS A 347 -4.87 16.81 5.27
C LYS A 347 -4.47 16.96 6.74
N ILE A 348 -4.43 15.84 7.46
CA ILE A 348 -3.97 15.79 8.87
C ILE A 348 -2.51 16.27 8.98
N MET A 349 -1.64 15.84 8.05
CA MET A 349 -0.24 16.30 8.03
C MET A 349 -0.06 17.78 7.69
N ALA A 350 -0.99 18.40 6.96
CA ALA A 350 -0.95 19.82 6.62
C ALA A 350 -1.55 20.71 7.72
N GLU A 351 -2.50 20.18 8.49
CA GLU A 351 -3.09 20.86 9.65
C GLU A 351 -2.06 20.99 10.79
N GLY A 352 -1.16 20.01 10.97
CA GLY A 352 -0.10 20.05 11.99
C GLY A 352 1.13 20.92 11.68
N GLY A 353 1.11 21.73 10.61
CA GLY A 353 2.32 22.43 10.14
C GLY A 353 2.16 23.88 9.71
N ASP A 354 0.96 24.44 9.66
CA ASP A 354 0.75 25.77 9.07
C ASP A 354 -0.57 26.43 9.51
N GLU A 355 -0.61 26.93 10.75
CA GLU A 355 -1.66 27.85 11.23
C GLU A 355 -1.55 29.27 10.61
N GLY A 356 -0.61 29.50 9.69
CA GLY A 356 -0.34 30.83 9.12
C GLY A 356 -1.00 31.16 7.78
N LEU A 357 -1.44 30.18 6.97
CA LEU A 357 -1.73 30.44 5.55
C LEU A 357 -3.02 29.83 4.99
N GLN A 358 -3.96 29.38 5.83
CA GLN A 358 -5.12 28.61 5.33
C GLN A 358 -6.36 29.44 4.92
N ASN A 359 -6.39 30.77 5.09
CA ASN A 359 -7.62 31.54 4.85
C ASN A 359 -7.72 32.33 3.52
N ARG A 360 -6.92 32.02 2.48
CA ARG A 360 -6.98 32.76 1.18
C ARG A 360 -7.08 31.96 -0.12
N ASN A 361 -7.22 30.63 -0.08
CA ASN A 361 -7.06 29.77 -1.27
C ASN A 361 -8.34 29.25 -1.93
N THR A 362 -9.42 30.03 -1.97
CA THR A 362 -10.66 29.66 -2.68
C THR A 362 -11.19 30.83 -3.49
N LEU A 363 -11.85 30.56 -4.62
CA LEU A 363 -12.59 31.60 -5.38
C LEU A 363 -13.97 31.88 -4.75
N VAL A 364 -14.45 31.00 -3.87
CA VAL A 364 -15.74 31.14 -3.19
C VAL A 364 -15.62 32.08 -1.99
N LYS A 365 -16.57 33.00 -1.84
CA LYS A 365 -16.58 33.97 -0.74
C LYS A 365 -17.11 33.34 0.56
N TYR A 366 -16.26 33.22 1.58
CA TYR A 366 -16.61 32.76 2.92
C TYR A 366 -16.71 33.92 3.92
N ASN A 367 -17.46 33.74 4.99
CA ASN A 367 -17.44 34.64 6.14
C ASN A 367 -16.18 34.42 6.99
N ASN A 368 -15.92 35.33 7.92
CA ASN A 368 -14.88 35.13 8.92
C ASN A 368 -15.25 33.93 9.81
N PRO A 369 -14.27 33.11 10.23
CA PRO A 369 -14.53 31.97 11.10
C PRO A 369 -15.09 32.41 12.45
N VAL A 370 -16.05 31.64 12.96
CA VAL A 370 -16.76 31.88 14.23
C VAL A 370 -16.47 30.74 15.20
N LEU A 371 -16.18 31.10 16.45
CA LEU A 371 -15.92 30.17 17.54
C LEU A 371 -17.23 29.57 18.08
N VAL A 372 -17.31 28.24 18.17
CA VAL A 372 -18.54 27.51 18.52
C VAL A 372 -18.57 27.05 19.99
N VAL A 373 -17.43 26.73 20.63
CA VAL A 373 -17.37 26.30 22.06
C VAL A 373 -16.07 26.73 22.75
N THR A 374 -16.16 27.21 23.99
CA THR A 374 -15.04 27.33 24.95
C THR A 374 -15.31 26.41 26.15
N HIS A 375 -14.40 25.48 26.47
CA HIS A 375 -14.46 24.74 27.73
C HIS A 375 -13.93 25.63 28.87
N ALA A 376 -14.80 26.05 29.79
CA ALA A 376 -14.41 26.84 30.95
C ALA A 376 -13.61 25.99 31.97
N GLU A 377 -12.34 26.33 32.20
CA GLU A 377 -11.54 25.75 33.28
C GLU A 377 -12.09 26.16 34.67
N LYS A 378 -12.40 25.17 35.51
CA LYS A 378 -12.72 25.37 36.94
C LYS A 378 -11.46 25.68 37.75
N ARG A 379 -11.40 26.84 38.41
CA ARG A 379 -10.45 27.13 39.51
C ARG A 379 -11.04 26.77 40.88
N PRO A 380 -10.22 26.38 41.88
CA PRO A 380 -10.69 25.88 43.17
C PRO A 380 -11.07 27.02 44.14
N ALA A 381 -12.02 26.71 45.03
CA ALA A 381 -12.66 27.62 45.98
C ALA A 381 -11.81 27.94 47.21
N THR A 382 -11.86 29.19 47.67
CA THR A 382 -11.62 29.59 49.08
C THR A 382 -12.69 30.61 49.51
N ALA A 383 -13.24 30.39 50.72
CA ALA A 383 -14.31 31.15 51.39
C ALA A 383 -13.76 32.43 52.07
N GLY A 384 -14.48 33.52 52.41
CA GLY A 384 -15.88 34.02 52.41
C GLY A 384 -15.82 35.52 52.85
N PRO A 385 -16.82 36.20 53.47
CA PRO A 385 -18.26 36.00 53.53
C PRO A 385 -19.14 37.26 53.21
N LEU A 386 -20.43 37.00 52.94
CA LEU A 386 -21.68 37.79 53.09
C LEU A 386 -21.78 39.30 52.77
N GLY A 387 -22.72 39.61 51.86
CA GLY A 387 -23.45 40.89 51.79
C GLY A 387 -24.32 41.01 50.52
N SER A 388 -25.65 40.96 50.66
CA SER A 388 -26.67 41.17 49.62
C SER A 388 -27.43 42.49 49.87
N PRO A 389 -28.34 42.94 48.98
CA PRO A 389 -28.19 43.25 47.56
C PRO A 389 -28.69 44.69 47.25
N THR A 390 -28.11 45.41 46.29
CA THR A 390 -28.78 46.63 45.78
C THR A 390 -28.39 47.00 44.35
N SER A 391 -29.43 47.11 43.53
CA SER A 391 -29.66 48.09 42.44
C SER A 391 -28.59 48.33 41.38
N ALA A 392 -29.01 48.01 40.15
CA ALA A 392 -28.45 48.43 38.88
C ALA A 392 -28.52 49.95 38.66
N GLU A 393 -27.46 50.53 38.08
CA GLU A 393 -27.41 51.75 37.26
C GLU A 393 -26.06 51.72 36.48
N LEU A 394 -26.05 51.53 35.15
CA LEU A 394 -26.19 52.50 34.05
C LEU A 394 -24.93 53.36 33.75
N SER A 395 -24.39 53.18 32.55
CA SER A 395 -23.67 54.19 31.74
C SER A 395 -23.58 53.71 30.27
N PRO A 396 -23.42 54.58 29.25
CA PRO A 396 -24.54 55.23 28.59
C PRO A 396 -24.66 54.90 27.08
N ARG A 397 -25.90 55.01 26.57
CA ARG A 397 -26.27 54.96 25.14
C ARG A 397 -25.92 56.27 24.42
N SER A 398 -25.29 56.17 23.25
CA SER A 398 -25.44 57.15 22.17
C SER A 398 -26.50 56.69 21.16
N LYS A 399 -27.32 57.64 20.74
CA LYS A 399 -28.60 57.51 20.03
C LYS A 399 -28.42 57.25 18.52
N THR A 400 -29.29 56.41 17.95
CA THR A 400 -29.85 56.59 16.60
C THR A 400 -31.28 56.01 16.54
N SER A 401 -32.15 56.73 15.87
CA SER A 401 -33.61 56.61 15.84
C SER A 401 -34.14 55.41 15.03
N PRO A 402 -35.37 54.92 15.27
CA PRO A 402 -35.91 53.73 14.62
C PRO A 402 -36.55 54.04 13.26
N GLY A 403 -36.08 53.38 12.21
CA GLY A 403 -36.75 53.25 10.92
C GLY A 403 -37.53 51.94 10.86
N ILE A 404 -38.81 52.04 10.53
CA ILE A 404 -39.80 50.96 10.35
C ILE A 404 -39.31 49.99 9.26
N ILE A 405 -39.17 48.69 9.56
CA ILE A 405 -38.97 47.62 8.57
C ILE A 405 -40.06 46.57 8.75
N ALA A 406 -40.71 46.24 7.64
CA ALA A 406 -41.81 45.28 7.51
C ALA A 406 -41.40 43.83 7.89
N PRO A 407 -42.33 42.96 8.32
CA PRO A 407 -42.01 41.64 8.90
C PRO A 407 -41.57 40.55 7.90
N GLY A 408 -41.37 40.84 6.61
CA GLY A 408 -41.20 39.81 5.57
C GLY A 408 -39.78 39.54 5.07
N VAL A 409 -38.77 40.32 5.47
CA VAL A 409 -37.39 40.24 4.91
C VAL A 409 -36.46 39.36 5.77
N SER A 410 -36.84 39.05 7.01
CA SER A 410 -36.01 38.29 7.94
C SER A 410 -36.11 36.77 7.78
N GLU A 411 -37.20 36.23 7.24
CA GLU A 411 -37.39 34.78 7.03
C GLU A 411 -36.72 34.30 5.75
N SER A 412 -36.90 35.01 4.63
CA SER A 412 -36.28 34.66 3.34
C SER A 412 -34.75 34.63 3.35
N ARG A 413 -34.12 35.45 4.20
CA ARG A 413 -32.66 35.47 4.37
C ARG A 413 -32.13 34.27 5.16
N LYS A 414 -32.91 33.76 6.12
CA LYS A 414 -32.57 32.54 6.88
C LYS A 414 -32.74 31.29 6.03
N GLU A 415 -33.81 31.22 5.24
CA GLU A 415 -34.02 30.14 4.27
C GLU A 415 -32.89 30.08 3.23
N ALA A 416 -32.46 31.24 2.71
CA ALA A 416 -31.33 31.32 1.79
C ALA A 416 -30.01 30.86 2.44
N GLU A 417 -29.77 31.17 3.72
CA GLU A 417 -28.59 30.74 4.47
C GLU A 417 -28.57 29.24 4.76
N GLU A 418 -29.72 28.66 5.14
CA GLU A 418 -29.86 27.21 5.32
C GLU A 418 -29.62 26.45 4.01
N ILE A 419 -30.17 26.96 2.92
CA ILE A 419 -29.98 26.35 1.59
C ILE A 419 -28.55 26.54 1.10
N LEU A 420 -27.94 27.71 1.27
CA LEU A 420 -26.51 27.92 0.99
C LEU A 420 -25.61 26.93 1.74
N ASN A 421 -25.89 26.68 3.02
CA ASN A 421 -25.15 25.71 3.83
C ASN A 421 -25.41 24.26 3.42
N SER A 422 -26.55 23.95 2.79
CA SER A 422 -26.81 22.63 2.19
C SER A 422 -26.11 22.44 0.84
N VAL A 423 -26.00 23.52 0.05
CA VAL A 423 -25.43 23.54 -1.30
C VAL A 423 -23.90 23.57 -1.22
N LEU A 424 -23.35 24.29 -0.25
CA LEU A 424 -21.92 24.44 0.05
C LEU A 424 -21.71 24.28 1.58
N PRO A 425 -21.38 23.07 2.06
CA PRO A 425 -21.33 22.78 3.48
C PRO A 425 -20.28 23.62 4.23
N PRO A 426 -20.59 24.09 5.45
CA PRO A 426 -19.68 24.91 6.24
C PRO A 426 -18.43 24.13 6.62
N LYS A 427 -17.28 24.81 6.58
CA LYS A 427 -15.99 24.24 6.97
C LYS A 427 -15.86 24.34 8.48
N CYS A 428 -15.60 23.21 9.14
CA CYS A 428 -15.34 23.18 10.58
C CYS A 428 -13.93 22.66 10.82
N TRP A 429 -13.19 23.31 11.71
CA TRP A 429 -11.88 22.86 12.18
C TRP A 429 -11.71 23.16 13.66
N GLU A 430 -10.78 22.47 14.31
CA GLU A 430 -10.43 22.66 15.72
C GLU A 430 -9.04 23.31 15.77
N GLU A 431 -8.89 24.39 16.53
CA GLU A 431 -7.65 25.15 16.71
C GLU A 431 -7.52 25.47 18.20
N ASP A 432 -6.43 25.11 18.88
CA ASP A 432 -6.22 25.35 20.32
C ASP A 432 -7.36 24.89 21.27
N GLY A 433 -8.00 23.74 21.00
CA GLY A 433 -9.12 23.24 21.80
C GLY A 433 -10.40 24.07 21.66
N GLN A 434 -10.44 24.90 20.62
CA GLN A 434 -11.55 25.76 20.24
C GLN A 434 -12.09 25.32 18.87
N MET A 435 -13.39 25.03 18.79
CA MET A 435 -14.05 24.63 17.55
C MET A 435 -14.41 25.86 16.72
N TRP A 436 -13.83 25.99 15.53
CA TRP A 436 -14.10 27.06 14.57
C TRP A 436 -14.98 26.56 13.42
N MET A 437 -15.93 27.40 13.02
CA MET A 437 -16.82 27.15 11.90
C MET A 437 -16.78 28.34 10.94
N GLN A 438 -16.57 28.06 9.65
CA GLN A 438 -16.60 29.03 8.57
C GLN A 438 -17.72 28.69 7.58
N THR A 439 -18.72 29.57 7.52
CA THR A 439 -19.87 29.45 6.62
C THR A 439 -19.63 30.24 5.33
N VAL A 440 -20.33 29.85 4.27
CA VAL A 440 -20.32 30.59 3.00
C VAL A 440 -21.00 31.95 3.20
N SER A 441 -20.48 32.99 2.55
CA SER A 441 -21.02 34.34 2.74
C SER A 441 -22.41 34.50 2.11
N SER A 442 -23.38 34.95 2.91
CA SER A 442 -24.74 35.32 2.46
C SER A 442 -24.82 36.76 1.93
N THR A 443 -23.68 37.43 1.77
CA THR A 443 -23.63 38.80 1.22
C THR A 443 -23.86 38.79 -0.29
N PRO A 444 -24.82 39.58 -0.81
CA PRO A 444 -25.00 39.75 -2.26
C PRO A 444 -23.73 40.28 -2.92
N ALA A 445 -23.38 39.74 -4.09
CA ALA A 445 -22.22 40.22 -4.85
C ALA A 445 -22.55 41.53 -5.58
N THR A 446 -21.62 42.48 -5.55
CA THR A 446 -21.69 43.72 -6.32
C THR A 446 -21.10 43.54 -7.72
N ARG A 447 -21.33 44.49 -8.63
CA ARG A 447 -20.69 44.50 -9.95
C ARG A 447 -19.16 44.48 -9.85
N GLN A 448 -18.60 45.12 -8.83
CA GLN A 448 -17.15 45.11 -8.60
C GLN A 448 -16.66 43.73 -8.13
N ASP A 449 -17.42 43.02 -7.30
CA ASP A 449 -17.05 41.67 -6.85
C ASP A 449 -16.99 40.68 -8.01
N VAL A 450 -17.87 40.81 -9.01
CA VAL A 450 -17.87 39.95 -10.20
C VAL A 450 -16.64 40.23 -11.09
N ILE A 451 -16.26 41.50 -11.24
CA ILE A 451 -15.04 41.89 -11.97
C ILE A 451 -13.80 41.34 -11.26
N ASN A 452 -13.73 41.51 -9.94
CA ASN A 452 -12.63 40.98 -9.13
C ASN A 452 -12.55 39.45 -9.22
N LEU A 453 -13.68 38.74 -9.24
CA LEU A 453 -13.73 37.28 -9.40
C LEU A 453 -13.15 36.85 -10.76
N GLN A 454 -13.48 37.57 -11.84
CA GLN A 454 -12.94 37.30 -13.16
C GLN A 454 -11.42 37.53 -13.20
N GLU A 455 -10.94 38.66 -12.67
CA GLU A 455 -9.50 38.96 -12.58
C GLU A 455 -8.75 37.91 -11.74
N MET A 456 -9.34 37.46 -10.63
CA MET A 456 -8.79 36.40 -9.78
C MET A 456 -8.72 35.06 -10.52
N LEU A 457 -9.74 34.70 -11.29
CA LEU A 457 -9.76 33.48 -12.09
C LEU A 457 -8.68 33.52 -13.17
N ASP A 458 -8.58 34.63 -13.91
CA ASP A 458 -7.59 34.80 -14.98
C ASP A 458 -6.16 34.77 -14.43
N THR A 459 -5.92 35.47 -13.32
CA THR A 459 -4.63 35.45 -12.62
C THR A 459 -4.26 34.04 -12.18
N ARG A 460 -5.20 33.27 -11.63
CA ARG A 460 -4.95 31.90 -11.20
C ARG A 460 -4.73 30.95 -12.36
N LEU A 461 -5.46 31.08 -13.47
CA LEU A 461 -5.24 30.29 -14.68
C LEU A 461 -3.82 30.51 -15.24
N GLN A 462 -3.33 31.75 -15.20
CA GLN A 462 -1.96 32.09 -15.61
C GLN A 462 -0.91 31.57 -14.62
N GLN A 463 -1.09 31.80 -13.31
CA GLN A 463 -0.16 31.34 -12.26
C GLN A 463 -0.01 29.81 -12.26
N THR A 464 -1.10 29.09 -12.51
CA THR A 464 -1.12 27.62 -12.50
C THR A 464 -0.81 27.01 -13.87
N GLN A 465 -0.46 27.82 -14.88
CA GLN A 465 -0.13 27.41 -16.24
C GLN A 465 -1.17 26.45 -16.85
N ALA A 466 -2.45 26.80 -16.72
CA ALA A 466 -3.55 26.00 -17.25
C ALA A 466 -3.51 25.95 -18.78
N ARG A 467 -3.75 24.77 -19.38
CA ARG A 467 -3.78 24.62 -20.85
C ARG A 467 -5.05 25.25 -21.42
N GLU A 468 -4.89 26.05 -22.48
CA GLU A 468 -6.00 26.72 -23.18
C GLU A 468 -6.86 25.78 -24.03
N THR A 469 -6.30 24.66 -24.51
CA THR A 469 -7.02 23.69 -25.34
C THR A 469 -6.83 22.26 -24.82
N GLY A 470 -7.83 21.41 -25.08
CA GLY A 470 -7.84 20.01 -24.61
C GLY A 470 -8.21 19.84 -23.13
N ILE A 471 -8.03 18.62 -22.62
CA ILE A 471 -8.37 18.26 -21.24
C ILE A 471 -7.29 18.79 -20.30
N CYS A 472 -7.67 19.67 -19.38
CA CYS A 472 -6.78 20.27 -18.38
C CYS A 472 -7.38 20.17 -16.97
N PRO A 473 -6.79 19.38 -16.07
CA PRO A 473 -7.31 19.19 -14.70
C PRO A 473 -7.32 20.49 -13.88
N VAL A 474 -6.28 21.30 -14.00
CA VAL A 474 -6.15 22.60 -13.30
C VAL A 474 -7.25 23.57 -13.72
N ARG A 475 -7.51 23.65 -15.03
CA ARG A 475 -8.59 24.47 -15.58
C ARG A 475 -9.96 23.99 -15.11
N ARG A 476 -10.17 22.67 -15.10
CA ARG A 476 -11.40 22.05 -14.57
C ARG A 476 -11.61 22.47 -13.12
N GLU A 477 -10.60 22.35 -12.27
CA GLU A 477 -10.70 22.70 -10.85
C GLU A 477 -11.04 24.19 -10.63
N LEU A 478 -10.33 25.09 -11.31
CA LEU A 478 -10.59 26.54 -11.19
C LEU A 478 -11.98 26.94 -11.71
N TYR A 479 -12.44 26.34 -12.80
CA TYR A 479 -13.80 26.57 -13.30
C TYR A 479 -14.86 25.99 -12.39
N MET A 480 -14.63 24.84 -11.74
CA MET A 480 -15.55 24.31 -10.74
C MET A 480 -15.66 25.23 -9.53
N GLN A 481 -14.53 25.76 -9.02
CA GLN A 481 -14.54 26.74 -7.93
C GLN A 481 -15.26 28.05 -8.31
N CYS A 482 -15.09 28.52 -9.56
CA CYS A 482 -15.83 29.67 -10.09
C CYS A 482 -17.34 29.35 -10.20
N PHE A 483 -17.68 28.13 -10.63
CA PHE A 483 -19.07 27.68 -10.73
C PHE A 483 -19.75 27.61 -9.35
N ASP A 484 -19.04 27.17 -8.31
CA ASP A 484 -19.54 27.19 -6.93
C ASP A 484 -19.80 28.62 -6.42
N GLU A 485 -18.95 29.59 -6.79
CA GLU A 485 -19.17 31.00 -6.47
C GLU A 485 -20.36 31.59 -7.27
N LEU A 486 -20.56 31.17 -8.51
CA LEU A 486 -21.76 31.52 -9.30
C LEU A 486 -23.03 30.93 -8.67
N ILE A 487 -22.98 29.68 -8.20
CA ILE A 487 -24.08 29.05 -7.48
C ILE A 487 -24.38 29.85 -6.21
N ARG A 488 -23.37 30.26 -5.43
CA ARG A 488 -23.55 31.12 -4.26
C ARG A 488 -24.26 32.42 -4.62
N GLN A 489 -23.77 33.14 -5.62
CA GLN A 489 -24.35 34.42 -6.06
C GLN A 489 -25.78 34.27 -6.58
N ALA A 490 -26.04 33.22 -7.35
CA ALA A 490 -27.37 32.93 -7.88
C ALA A 490 -28.36 32.53 -6.78
N THR A 491 -27.92 31.74 -5.80
CA THR A 491 -28.74 31.31 -4.66
C THR A 491 -29.16 32.50 -3.79
N ILE A 492 -28.26 33.47 -3.58
CA ILE A 492 -28.56 34.70 -2.83
C ILE A 492 -29.60 35.58 -3.54
N ASN A 493 -29.61 35.57 -4.89
CA ASN A 493 -30.58 36.32 -5.68
C ASN A 493 -31.91 35.57 -5.81
N CYS A 494 -31.85 34.26 -6.07
CA CYS A 494 -33.01 33.39 -6.22
C CYS A 494 -32.61 31.94 -5.92
N THR A 495 -33.11 31.44 -4.81
CA THR A 495 -32.85 30.09 -4.29
C THR A 495 -33.13 28.99 -5.33
N GLU A 496 -34.27 29.05 -6.03
CA GLU A 496 -34.66 28.07 -7.05
C GLU A 496 -33.67 27.99 -8.21
N ARG A 497 -33.10 29.13 -8.62
CA ARG A 497 -32.07 29.19 -9.66
C ARG A 497 -30.74 28.61 -9.16
N GLY A 498 -30.40 28.84 -7.89
CA GLY A 498 -29.26 28.23 -7.23
C GLY A 498 -29.34 26.71 -7.21
N LEU A 499 -30.48 26.16 -6.79
CA LEU A 499 -30.73 24.71 -6.77
C LEU A 499 -30.71 24.08 -8.17
N LEU A 500 -31.20 24.79 -9.19
CA LEU A 500 -31.10 24.33 -10.57
C LEU A 500 -29.64 24.28 -11.03
N LEU A 501 -28.85 25.31 -10.75
CA LEU A 501 -27.42 25.34 -11.10
C LEU A 501 -26.61 24.28 -10.35
N LEU A 502 -26.97 23.97 -9.11
CA LEU A 502 -26.41 22.86 -8.35
C LEU A 502 -26.64 21.52 -9.09
N ARG A 503 -27.87 21.24 -9.53
CA ARG A 503 -28.16 20.02 -10.30
C ARG A 503 -27.37 19.97 -11.61
N VAL A 504 -27.24 21.10 -12.30
CA VAL A 504 -26.44 21.20 -13.53
C VAL A 504 -24.96 20.91 -13.24
N ARG A 505 -24.41 21.42 -12.13
CA ARG A 505 -23.03 21.11 -11.70
C ARG A 505 -22.84 19.61 -11.53
N ASP A 506 -23.74 18.99 -10.77
CA ASP A 506 -23.62 17.59 -10.39
C ASP A 506 -23.80 16.68 -11.61
N GLU A 507 -24.72 17.02 -12.53
CA GLU A 507 -24.90 16.33 -13.81
C GLU A 507 -23.65 16.44 -14.70
N ILE A 508 -23.05 17.63 -14.79
CA ILE A 508 -21.79 17.84 -15.54
C ILE A 508 -20.66 17.02 -14.90
N ALA A 509 -20.57 17.01 -13.57
CA ALA A 509 -19.55 16.24 -12.86
C ALA A 509 -19.69 14.73 -13.11
N MET A 510 -20.92 14.19 -12.99
CA MET A 510 -21.24 12.79 -13.29
C MET A 510 -20.95 12.44 -14.76
N SER A 511 -21.33 13.32 -15.69
CA SER A 511 -21.07 13.13 -17.12
C SER A 511 -19.57 13.09 -17.41
N MET A 512 -18.79 14.02 -16.82
CA MET A 512 -17.34 14.04 -16.98
C MET A 512 -16.67 12.78 -16.43
N GLU A 513 -17.12 12.28 -15.27
CA GLU A 513 -16.61 11.02 -14.67
C GLU A 513 -16.94 9.80 -15.55
N ALA A 514 -18.15 9.75 -16.12
CA ALA A 514 -18.53 8.71 -17.07
C ALA A 514 -17.67 8.75 -18.34
N TYR A 515 -17.42 9.93 -18.91
CA TYR A 515 -16.54 10.10 -20.08
C TYR A 515 -15.08 9.75 -19.77
N GLU A 516 -14.58 10.08 -18.58
CA GLU A 516 -13.23 9.71 -18.13
C GLU A 516 -13.08 8.19 -18.06
N THR A 517 -14.09 7.50 -17.50
CA THR A 517 -14.14 6.03 -17.43
C THR A 517 -14.18 5.40 -18.82
N LEU A 518 -15.01 5.92 -19.72
CA LEU A 518 -15.09 5.46 -21.12
C LEU A 518 -13.78 5.69 -21.87
N TYR A 519 -13.14 6.84 -21.68
CA TYR A 519 -11.85 7.16 -22.29
C TYR A 519 -10.77 6.19 -21.82
N CYS A 520 -10.63 5.98 -20.51
CA CYS A 520 -9.68 5.01 -19.96
C CYS A 520 -9.93 3.57 -20.48
N SER A 521 -11.20 3.16 -20.60
CA SER A 521 -11.57 1.85 -21.15
C SER A 521 -11.20 1.72 -22.64
N SER A 522 -11.46 2.76 -23.45
CA SER A 522 -11.14 2.77 -24.88
C SER A 522 -9.63 2.74 -25.16
N VAL A 523 -8.84 3.52 -24.41
CA VAL A 523 -7.37 3.48 -24.48
C VAL A 523 -6.85 2.09 -24.11
N ALA A 524 -7.40 1.48 -23.06
CA ALA A 524 -7.04 0.12 -22.65
C ALA A 524 -7.44 -0.93 -23.70
N PHE A 525 -8.57 -0.78 -24.38
CA PHE A 525 -8.96 -1.64 -25.49
C PHE A 525 -8.01 -1.51 -26.69
N GLY A 526 -7.67 -0.28 -27.09
CA GLY A 526 -6.73 -0.01 -28.17
C GLY A 526 -5.35 -0.61 -27.91
N MET A 527 -4.82 -0.44 -26.69
CA MET A 527 -3.55 -1.04 -26.28
C MET A 527 -3.59 -2.57 -26.27
N ARG A 528 -4.68 -3.19 -25.78
CA ARG A 528 -4.85 -4.66 -25.81
C ARG A 528 -4.85 -5.21 -27.24
N LYS A 529 -5.54 -4.54 -28.16
CA LYS A 529 -5.56 -4.95 -29.58
C LYS A 529 -4.19 -4.81 -30.25
N ALA A 530 -3.43 -3.78 -29.92
CA ALA A 530 -2.06 -3.62 -30.40
C ALA A 530 -1.13 -4.73 -29.91
N LEU A 531 -1.21 -5.08 -28.62
CA LEU A 531 -0.44 -6.18 -28.01
C LEU A 531 -0.79 -7.54 -28.63
N GLN A 532 -2.08 -7.85 -28.77
CA GLN A 532 -2.54 -9.09 -29.42
C GLN A 532 -2.02 -9.21 -30.86
N ALA A 533 -1.99 -8.11 -31.61
CA ALA A 533 -1.43 -8.10 -32.95
C ALA A 533 0.09 -8.38 -32.97
N GLN A 534 0.81 -7.91 -31.95
CA GLN A 534 2.25 -8.09 -31.82
C GLN A 534 2.61 -9.54 -31.44
N GLU A 535 1.89 -10.15 -30.49
CA GLU A 535 2.07 -11.56 -30.10
C GLU A 535 1.73 -12.53 -31.25
N GLY A 536 0.66 -12.25 -31.99
CA GLY A 536 0.28 -13.05 -33.17
C GLY A 536 1.36 -13.02 -34.26
N LYS A 537 2.02 -11.87 -34.43
CA LYS A 537 3.12 -11.71 -35.40
C LYS A 537 4.34 -12.54 -35.03
N GLU A 538 4.74 -12.53 -33.76
CA GLU A 538 5.91 -13.29 -33.28
C GLU A 538 5.68 -14.81 -33.41
N SER A 539 4.47 -15.27 -33.07
CA SER A 539 4.08 -16.67 -33.23
C SER A 539 4.12 -17.11 -34.70
N LEU A 540 3.58 -16.30 -35.62
CA LEU A 540 3.64 -16.57 -37.05
C LEU A 540 5.07 -16.56 -37.59
N GLN A 541 5.93 -15.66 -37.11
CA GLN A 541 7.34 -15.64 -37.49
C GLN A 541 8.08 -16.92 -37.06
N SER A 542 7.81 -17.43 -35.86
CA SER A 542 8.37 -18.70 -35.38
C SER A 542 7.90 -19.90 -36.20
N LEU A 543 6.64 -19.91 -36.65
CA LEU A 543 6.12 -20.98 -37.49
C LEU A 543 6.76 -20.96 -38.88
N VAL A 544 6.96 -19.76 -39.45
CA VAL A 544 7.64 -19.58 -40.74
C VAL A 544 9.07 -20.14 -40.69
N THR A 545 9.82 -19.89 -39.61
CA THR A 545 11.20 -20.40 -39.50
C THR A 545 11.25 -21.92 -39.37
N VAL A 546 10.31 -22.53 -38.62
CA VAL A 546 10.18 -23.99 -38.51
C VAL A 546 9.84 -24.61 -39.86
N LEU A 547 8.83 -24.09 -40.57
CA LEU A 547 8.42 -24.61 -41.88
C LEU A 547 9.51 -24.45 -42.94
N GLN A 548 10.31 -23.37 -42.87
CA GLN A 548 11.46 -23.20 -43.75
C GLN A 548 12.55 -24.25 -43.48
N ALA A 549 12.79 -24.60 -42.22
CA ALA A 549 13.73 -25.66 -41.85
C ALA A 549 13.25 -27.04 -42.33
N GLU A 550 11.97 -27.37 -42.13
CA GLU A 550 11.37 -28.62 -42.60
C GLU A 550 11.40 -28.73 -44.13
N LYS A 551 11.06 -27.66 -44.84
CA LYS A 551 11.17 -27.59 -46.30
C LYS A 551 12.57 -27.95 -46.77
N LYS A 552 13.61 -27.39 -46.14
CA LYS A 552 15.01 -27.65 -46.49
C LYS A 552 15.40 -29.12 -46.27
N VAL A 553 14.93 -29.74 -45.19
CA VAL A 553 15.17 -31.16 -44.90
C VAL A 553 14.49 -32.05 -45.95
N LEU A 554 13.25 -31.73 -46.31
CA LEU A 554 12.52 -32.47 -47.35
C LEU A 554 13.16 -32.32 -48.72
N GLU A 555 13.63 -31.12 -49.09
CA GLU A 555 14.37 -30.88 -50.34
C GLU A 555 15.66 -31.72 -50.42
N ASN A 556 16.42 -31.80 -49.33
CA ASN A 556 17.60 -32.67 -49.25
C ASN A 556 17.23 -34.15 -49.41
N THR A 557 16.15 -34.58 -48.75
CA THR A 557 15.67 -35.96 -48.82
C THR A 557 15.24 -36.34 -50.24
N ILE A 558 14.56 -35.42 -50.94
CA ILE A 558 14.18 -35.61 -52.36
C ILE A 558 15.43 -35.71 -53.24
N SER A 559 16.45 -34.87 -52.99
CA SER A 559 17.72 -34.93 -53.72
C SER A 559 18.42 -36.27 -53.54
N ASP A 560 18.52 -36.77 -52.30
CA ASP A 560 19.14 -38.06 -52.00
C ASP A 560 18.39 -39.23 -52.64
N MET A 561 17.06 -39.20 -52.60
CA MET A 561 16.22 -40.23 -53.21
C MET A 561 16.35 -40.25 -54.74
N LYS A 562 16.48 -39.08 -55.38
CA LYS A 562 16.75 -38.99 -56.83
C LYS A 562 18.10 -39.61 -57.19
N ILE A 563 19.16 -39.29 -56.43
CA ILE A 563 20.49 -39.86 -56.67
C ILE A 563 20.44 -41.39 -56.54
N ARG A 564 19.73 -41.93 -55.54
CA ARG A 564 19.56 -43.38 -55.38
C ARG A 564 18.77 -44.01 -56.53
N ALA A 565 17.72 -43.36 -57.00
CA ALA A 565 16.95 -43.84 -58.15
C ALA A 565 17.82 -43.93 -59.40
N ASP A 566 18.61 -42.89 -59.70
CA ASP A 566 19.53 -42.87 -60.84
C ASP A 566 20.59 -43.98 -60.75
N GLN A 567 21.12 -44.26 -59.56
CA GLN A 567 22.08 -45.34 -59.33
C GLN A 567 21.46 -46.72 -59.58
N VAL A 568 20.23 -46.94 -59.11
CA VAL A 568 19.50 -48.20 -59.31
C VAL A 568 19.17 -48.39 -60.80
N GLU A 569 18.75 -47.33 -61.49
CA GLU A 569 18.49 -47.38 -62.93
C GLU A 569 19.74 -47.76 -63.73
N ARG A 570 20.90 -47.14 -63.42
CA ARG A 570 22.18 -47.50 -64.06
C ARG A 570 22.56 -48.96 -63.82
N ARG A 571 22.47 -49.42 -62.57
CA ARG A 571 22.77 -50.82 -62.21
C ARG A 571 21.86 -51.81 -62.94
N ASN A 572 20.56 -51.50 -63.03
CA ASN A 572 19.60 -52.34 -63.74
C ASN A 572 19.80 -52.31 -65.26
N ALA A 573 20.29 -51.21 -65.83
CA ALA A 573 20.65 -51.14 -67.24
C ALA A 573 21.90 -51.98 -67.54
N GLU A 574 22.92 -51.93 -66.68
CA GLU A 574 24.12 -52.77 -66.79
C GLU A 574 23.81 -54.27 -66.68
N LEU A 575 22.95 -54.65 -65.72
CA LEU A 575 22.46 -56.02 -65.57
C LEU A 575 21.73 -56.50 -66.81
N ARG A 576 20.77 -55.70 -67.33
CA ARG A 576 20.04 -56.02 -68.56
C ARG A 576 20.97 -56.19 -69.76
N ALA A 577 21.93 -55.29 -69.94
CA ALA A 577 22.91 -55.40 -71.02
C ALA A 577 23.79 -56.67 -70.89
N SER A 578 24.15 -57.05 -69.65
CA SER A 578 24.89 -58.30 -69.41
C SER A 578 24.05 -59.55 -69.70
N GLU A 579 22.76 -59.55 -69.35
CA GLU A 579 21.85 -60.67 -69.63
C GLU A 579 21.57 -60.80 -71.12
N GLU A 580 21.33 -59.68 -71.82
CA GLU A 580 21.18 -59.66 -73.28
C GLU A 580 22.43 -60.19 -74.00
N LYS A 581 23.63 -59.83 -73.52
CA LYS A 581 24.88 -60.36 -74.06
C LYS A 581 25.01 -61.87 -73.86
N LYS A 582 24.73 -62.37 -72.64
CA LYS A 582 24.74 -63.82 -72.36
C LYS A 582 23.73 -64.57 -73.22
N HIS A 583 22.52 -64.05 -73.34
CA HIS A 583 21.47 -64.64 -74.16
C HIS A 583 21.84 -64.63 -75.65
N ALA A 584 22.48 -63.56 -76.15
CA ALA A 584 22.99 -63.51 -77.52
C ALA A 584 24.13 -64.54 -77.76
N GLU A 585 25.02 -64.73 -76.79
CA GLU A 585 26.07 -65.76 -76.82
C GLU A 585 25.47 -67.18 -76.81
N GLU A 586 24.44 -67.45 -75.99
CA GLU A 586 23.71 -68.72 -75.98
C GLU A 586 22.99 -68.98 -77.31
N ILE A 587 22.29 -67.98 -77.88
CA ILE A 587 21.67 -68.12 -79.20
C ILE A 587 22.73 -68.40 -80.27
N ALA A 588 23.87 -67.71 -80.24
CA ALA A 588 24.95 -67.94 -81.19
C ALA A 588 25.53 -69.35 -81.06
N PHE A 589 25.72 -69.84 -79.83
CA PHE A 589 26.12 -71.21 -79.55
C PHE A 589 25.11 -72.22 -80.09
N LEU A 590 23.81 -72.08 -79.77
CA LEU A 590 22.74 -72.97 -80.23
C LEU A 590 22.59 -72.96 -81.76
N LYS A 591 22.73 -71.80 -82.42
CA LYS A 591 22.74 -71.70 -83.89
C LYS A 591 23.93 -72.46 -84.48
N LYS A 592 25.12 -72.37 -83.88
CA LYS A 592 26.32 -73.10 -84.31
C LYS A 592 26.13 -74.62 -84.15
N THR A 593 25.56 -75.08 -83.04
CA THR A 593 25.25 -76.50 -82.81
C THR A 593 24.19 -77.01 -83.77
N SER A 594 23.13 -76.23 -84.04
CA SER A 594 22.10 -76.59 -85.03
C SER A 594 22.64 -76.67 -86.46
N ALA A 595 23.62 -75.84 -86.81
CA ALA A 595 24.28 -75.89 -88.12
C ALA A 595 25.24 -77.08 -88.27
N GLN A 596 25.70 -77.69 -87.17
CA GLN A 596 26.49 -78.93 -87.16
C GLN A 596 25.62 -80.21 -87.18
N LEU A 597 24.31 -80.07 -86.94
CA LEU A 597 23.33 -81.16 -86.91
C LEU A 597 22.45 -81.23 -88.18
N LYS A 598 22.76 -80.40 -89.19
CA LYS A 598 22.26 -80.49 -90.57
C LYS A 598 23.44 -80.76 -91.49
#